data_AF-A0A6G3Z0D8-F1
#
_entry.id   AF-A0A6G3Z0D8-F1
#
_cell.length_a   1.000
_cell.length_b   1.000
_cell.length_c   1.000
_cell.angle_alpha   90.00
_cell.angle_beta   90.00
_cell.angle_gamma   90.00
#
_symmetry.space_group_name_H-M   'P 1'
#
loop_
_entity.id
_entity.type
_entity.pdbx_description
1 polymer ?
#
loop_
_entity_poly.entity_id
_entity_poly.type
_entity_poly.pdbx_seq_one_letter_code
_entity_poly.pdbx_strand_id
1 'polypeptide(L)'
;MKRFISIAVSVAILLIIYSKIDFQALLDVFANSDPFWMVVSLGMVIPITLFTSWRLQQLMPRGSTLGFWEANRLILAASTLNMVLPSKMGDIAKAYFMRERGHLSGSLSLSLVIFEKTCDMLSLLLWCVFGLTLYPQKDSLFWLMTLGVGCGLVLGLLLLGSRKFADIFFSTLIGLAPKKMKEKLQKLQLS
;
A
#
# COMPACT_ATOMS: atom_id res chain seq x y z
N MET A 1 -23.45 -15.68 -2.82
CA MET A 1 -23.93 -15.53 -1.42
C MET A 1 -22.92 -14.83 -0.51
N LYS A 2 -21.67 -15.32 -0.31
CA LYS A 2 -20.68 -14.68 0.60
C LYS A 2 -20.39 -13.20 0.31
N ARG A 3 -20.30 -12.79 -0.97
CA ARG A 3 -20.08 -11.39 -1.37
C ARG A 3 -21.23 -10.45 -0.96
N PHE A 4 -22.49 -10.89 -1.12
CA PHE A 4 -23.66 -10.12 -0.72
C PHE A 4 -23.74 -9.92 0.79
N ILE A 5 -23.37 -10.94 1.57
CA ILE A 5 -23.28 -10.82 3.03
C ILE A 5 -22.22 -9.79 3.42
N SER A 6 -21.03 -9.82 2.80
CA SER A 6 -20.00 -8.81 3.11
C SER A 6 -20.43 -7.39 2.77
N ILE A 7 -21.15 -7.20 1.66
CA ILE A 7 -21.68 -5.89 1.26
C ILE A 7 -22.76 -5.44 2.24
N ALA A 8 -23.70 -6.30 2.60
CA ALA A 8 -24.75 -5.99 3.57
C ALA A 8 -24.18 -5.59 4.94
N VAL A 9 -23.18 -6.33 5.43
CA VAL A 9 -22.47 -6.00 6.67
C VAL A 9 -21.76 -4.65 6.56
N SER A 10 -21.08 -4.39 5.43
CA SER A 10 -20.36 -3.13 5.20
C SER A 10 -21.33 -1.93 5.18
N VAL A 11 -22.46 -2.07 4.48
CA VAL A 11 -23.51 -1.05 4.41
C VAL A 11 -24.16 -0.83 5.77
N ALA A 12 -24.45 -1.89 6.53
CA ALA A 12 -24.99 -1.76 7.87
C ALA A 12 -24.04 -1.00 8.81
N ILE A 13 -22.74 -1.32 8.78
CA ILE A 13 -21.72 -0.60 9.54
C ILE A 13 -21.67 0.88 9.13
N LEU A 14 -21.66 1.17 7.83
CA LEU A 14 -21.68 2.55 7.31
C LEU A 14 -22.91 3.33 7.78
N LEU A 15 -24.10 2.74 7.73
CA LEU A 15 -25.34 3.37 8.20
C LEU A 15 -25.30 3.64 9.70
N ILE A 16 -24.78 2.71 10.51
CA ILE A 16 -24.61 2.91 11.95
C ILE A 16 -23.66 4.07 12.20
N ILE A 17 -22.49 4.10 11.55
CA ILE A 17 -21.51 5.18 11.69
C ILE A 17 -22.15 6.52 11.30
N TYR A 18 -22.80 6.59 10.15
CA TYR A 18 -23.42 7.83 9.68
C TYR A 18 -24.59 8.29 10.56
N SER A 19 -25.36 7.37 11.16
CA SER A 19 -26.40 7.75 12.12
C SER A 19 -25.87 8.37 13.42
N LYS A 20 -24.58 8.17 13.73
CA LYS A 20 -23.90 8.75 14.89
C LYS A 20 -23.22 10.09 14.58
N ILE A 21 -23.22 10.53 13.33
CA ILE A 21 -22.64 11.80 12.93
C ILE A 21 -23.63 12.92 13.22
N ASP A 22 -23.24 13.85 14.09
CA ASP A 22 -23.94 15.11 14.28
C ASP A 22 -23.53 16.08 13.16
N PHE A 23 -24.40 16.22 12.16
CA PHE A 23 -24.16 17.12 11.02
C PHE A 23 -24.02 18.57 11.44
N GLN A 24 -24.69 19.00 12.51
CA GLN A 24 -24.64 20.39 12.97
C GLN A 24 -23.29 20.68 13.61
N ALA A 25 -22.82 19.79 14.49
CA ALA A 25 -21.46 19.87 15.04
C ALA A 25 -20.38 19.83 13.94
N LEU A 26 -20.61 19.06 12.87
CA LEU A 26 -19.67 18.96 11.74
C LEU A 26 -19.57 20.29 10.96
N LEU A 27 -20.69 20.99 10.75
CA LEU A 27 -20.71 22.32 10.14
C LEU A 27 -20.03 23.36 11.04
N ASP A 28 -20.27 23.31 12.34
CA ASP A 28 -19.62 24.21 13.31
C ASP A 28 -18.10 24.03 13.31
N VAL A 29 -17.60 22.79 13.20
CA VAL A 29 -16.17 22.52 13.08
C VAL A 29 -15.60 23.12 11.79
N PHE A 30 -16.30 23.00 10.66
CA PHE A 30 -15.85 23.61 9.40
C PHE A 30 -15.85 25.14 9.47
N ALA A 31 -16.88 25.75 10.07
CA ALA A 31 -16.99 27.20 10.21
C ALA A 31 -15.90 27.79 11.12
N ASN A 32 -15.49 27.05 12.15
CA ASN A 32 -14.43 27.45 13.08
C ASN A 32 -13.03 26.99 12.65
N SER A 33 -12.91 26.20 11.58
CA SER A 33 -11.61 25.75 11.08
C SER A 33 -10.87 26.88 10.38
N ASP A 34 -9.55 26.91 10.52
CA ASP A 34 -8.70 27.89 9.84
C ASP A 34 -8.72 27.62 8.31
N PRO A 35 -9.22 28.57 7.50
CA PRO A 35 -9.36 28.34 6.06
C PRO A 35 -8.03 28.14 5.35
N PHE A 36 -6.95 28.78 5.84
CA PHE A 36 -5.63 28.66 5.24
C PHE A 36 -5.08 27.26 5.43
N TRP A 37 -5.09 26.73 6.66
CA TRP A 37 -4.65 25.36 6.93
C TRP A 37 -5.53 24.31 6.25
N MET A 38 -6.83 24.56 6.12
CA MET A 38 -7.72 23.69 5.35
C MET A 38 -7.30 23.63 3.87
N VAL A 39 -7.07 24.78 3.22
CA VAL A 39 -6.63 24.84 1.83
C VAL A 39 -5.25 24.20 1.65
N VAL A 40 -4.31 24.43 2.57
CA VAL A 40 -2.98 23.80 2.53
C VAL A 40 -3.10 22.28 2.65
N SER A 41 -3.93 21.77 3.56
CA SER A 41 -4.12 20.33 3.76
C SER A 41 -4.74 19.64 2.53
N LEU A 42 -5.73 20.26 1.90
CA LEU A 42 -6.33 19.77 0.65
C LEU A 42 -5.33 19.87 -0.51
N GLY A 43 -4.58 20.98 -0.56
CA GLY A 43 -3.54 21.22 -1.55
C GLY A 43 -2.42 20.19 -1.53
N MET A 44 -2.10 19.61 -0.36
CA MET A 44 -1.06 18.58 -0.22
C MET A 44 -1.32 17.31 -1.03
N VAL A 45 -2.56 17.04 -1.45
CA VAL A 45 -2.87 15.93 -2.37
C VAL A 45 -2.09 16.06 -3.68
N ILE A 46 -1.86 17.29 -4.17
CA ILE A 46 -1.14 17.55 -5.42
C ILE A 46 0.33 17.11 -5.31
N PRO A 47 1.17 17.67 -4.42
CA PRO A 47 2.57 17.26 -4.32
C PRO A 47 2.70 15.79 -3.96
N ILE A 48 1.86 15.23 -3.07
CA ILE A 48 1.88 13.80 -2.73
C ILE A 48 1.71 12.94 -4.00
N THR A 49 0.72 13.28 -4.84
CA THR A 49 0.46 12.52 -6.07
C THR A 49 1.63 12.68 -7.07
N LEU A 50 2.18 13.88 -7.22
CA LEU A 50 3.30 14.14 -8.12
C LEU A 50 4.57 13.39 -7.68
N PHE A 51 4.90 13.41 -6.38
CA PHE A 51 6.04 12.65 -5.84
C PHE A 51 5.86 11.14 -6.02
N THR A 52 4.65 10.63 -5.80
CA THR A 52 4.37 9.20 -6.02
C THR A 52 4.55 8.82 -7.49
N SER A 53 4.17 9.73 -8.41
CA SER A 53 4.29 9.54 -9.86
C SER A 53 5.75 9.56 -10.32
N TRP A 54 6.52 10.51 -9.78
CA TRP A 54 7.96 10.58 -10.01
C TRP A 54 8.69 9.36 -9.49
N ARG A 55 8.34 8.88 -8.29
CA ARG A 55 8.88 7.65 -7.73
C ARG A 55 8.58 6.44 -8.63
N LEU A 56 7.34 6.30 -9.11
CA LEU A 56 6.98 5.22 -10.02
C LEU A 56 7.84 5.25 -11.29
N GLN A 57 8.11 6.43 -11.84
CA GLN A 57 8.98 6.60 -12.99
C GLN A 57 10.41 6.11 -12.70
N GLN A 58 10.95 6.41 -11.52
CA GLN A 58 12.29 5.96 -11.13
C GLN A 58 12.38 4.44 -10.90
N LEU A 59 11.28 3.82 -10.48
CA LEU A 59 11.21 2.37 -10.28
C LEU A 59 11.16 1.58 -11.59
N MET A 60 11.03 2.26 -12.75
CA MET A 60 10.90 1.58 -14.02
C MET A 60 12.17 0.78 -14.38
N PRO A 61 12.03 -0.49 -14.80
CA PRO A 61 13.16 -1.32 -15.23
C PRO A 61 13.93 -0.69 -16.40
N ARG A 62 15.26 -0.92 -16.42
CA ARG A 62 16.14 -0.47 -17.50
C ARG A 62 15.65 -0.99 -18.85
N GLY A 63 15.46 -0.08 -19.82
CA GLY A 63 14.94 -0.39 -21.16
C GLY A 63 13.44 -0.11 -21.35
N SER A 64 12.72 0.26 -20.30
CA SER A 64 11.33 0.76 -20.38
C SER A 64 11.25 2.19 -19.88
N THR A 65 10.47 3.03 -20.56
CA THR A 65 10.27 4.43 -20.15
C THR A 65 8.79 4.70 -19.92
N LEU A 66 8.47 5.29 -18.77
CA LEU A 66 7.16 5.82 -18.45
C LEU A 66 7.27 7.34 -18.36
N GLY A 67 6.46 8.06 -19.14
CA GLY A 67 6.40 9.52 -19.05
C GLY A 67 5.80 9.95 -17.71
N PHE A 68 6.27 11.06 -17.15
CA PHE A 68 5.77 11.58 -15.86
C PHE A 68 4.25 11.78 -15.85
N TRP A 69 3.68 12.34 -16.93
CA TRP A 69 2.24 12.55 -17.06
C TRP A 69 1.45 11.25 -17.14
N GLU A 70 2.00 10.24 -17.81
CA GLU A 70 1.39 8.92 -17.89
C GLU A 70 1.44 8.21 -16.52
N ALA A 71 2.57 8.33 -15.80
CA ALA A 71 2.68 7.87 -14.42
C ALA A 71 1.64 8.53 -13.51
N ASN A 72 1.47 9.86 -13.63
CA ASN A 72 0.47 10.60 -12.86
C ASN A 72 -0.96 10.16 -13.17
N ARG A 73 -1.28 9.96 -14.46
CA ARG A 73 -2.59 9.44 -14.88
C ARG A 73 -2.85 8.03 -14.34
N LEU A 74 -1.84 7.16 -14.36
CA LEU A 74 -1.93 5.81 -13.80
C LEU A 74 -2.16 5.82 -12.29
N ILE A 75 -1.47 6.70 -11.55
CA ILE A 75 -1.64 6.82 -10.10
C ILE A 75 -3.01 7.39 -9.73
N LEU A 76 -3.46 8.42 -10.44
CA LEU A 76 -4.79 8.99 -10.22
C LEU A 76 -5.88 7.94 -10.52
N ALA A 77 -5.77 7.21 -11.63
CA ALA A 77 -6.70 6.14 -11.97
C ALA A 77 -6.69 5.01 -10.92
N ALA A 78 -5.52 4.60 -10.44
CA ALA A 78 -5.41 3.61 -9.37
C ALA A 78 -6.03 4.10 -8.06
N SER A 79 -5.83 5.37 -7.72
CA SER A 79 -6.33 5.98 -6.49
C SER A 79 -7.84 6.12 -6.49
N THR A 80 -8.44 6.56 -7.60
CA THR A 80 -9.90 6.63 -7.74
C THR A 80 -10.53 5.24 -7.71
N LEU A 81 -9.92 4.25 -8.39
CA LEU A 81 -10.37 2.86 -8.31
C LEU A 81 -10.25 2.30 -6.89
N ASN A 82 -9.20 2.65 -6.16
CA ASN A 82 -9.01 2.23 -4.76
C ASN A 82 -10.04 2.81 -3.79
N MET A 83 -10.74 3.90 -4.14
CA MET A 83 -11.86 4.43 -3.33
C MET A 83 -13.13 3.59 -3.49
N VAL A 84 -13.29 2.90 -4.63
CA VAL A 84 -14.49 2.11 -4.95
C VAL A 84 -14.25 0.61 -4.76
N LEU A 85 -13.07 0.12 -5.14
CA LEU A 85 -12.74 -1.30 -5.12
C LEU A 85 -12.19 -1.72 -3.75
N PRO A 86 -12.65 -2.87 -3.21
CA PRO A 86 -12.11 -3.39 -1.95
C PRO A 86 -10.65 -3.81 -2.12
N SER A 87 -9.92 -3.88 -1.01
CA SER A 87 -8.55 -4.47 -0.94
C SER A 87 -7.50 -3.81 -1.84
N LYS A 88 -7.63 -2.51 -2.14
CA LYS A 88 -6.68 -1.76 -2.99
C LYS A 88 -6.47 -2.38 -4.38
N MET A 89 -7.51 -2.99 -4.95
CA MET A 89 -7.43 -3.61 -6.28
C MET A 89 -7.15 -2.63 -7.42
N GLY A 90 -7.34 -1.32 -7.22
CA GLY A 90 -6.94 -0.28 -8.17
C GLY A 90 -5.44 -0.27 -8.46
N ASP A 91 -4.60 -0.67 -7.50
CA ASP A 91 -3.17 -0.83 -7.72
C ASP A 91 -2.86 -2.05 -8.62
N ILE A 92 -3.66 -3.11 -8.56
CA ILE A 92 -3.56 -4.24 -9.50
C ILE A 92 -4.01 -3.80 -10.91
N ALA A 93 -5.04 -2.97 -10.99
CA ALA A 93 -5.48 -2.38 -12.25
C ALA A 93 -4.39 -1.50 -12.89
N LYS A 94 -3.61 -0.77 -12.09
CA LYS A 94 -2.40 -0.05 -12.55
C LYS A 94 -1.42 -0.98 -13.26
N ALA A 95 -1.10 -2.14 -12.68
CA ALA A 95 -0.24 -3.13 -13.33
C ALA A 95 -0.82 -3.65 -14.65
N TYR A 96 -2.15 -3.85 -14.69
CA TYR A 96 -2.85 -4.25 -15.93
C TYR A 96 -2.73 -3.17 -17.02
N PHE A 97 -2.98 -1.90 -16.69
CA PHE A 97 -2.87 -0.80 -17.66
C PHE A 97 -1.44 -0.58 -18.16
N MET A 98 -0.43 -0.76 -17.28
CA MET A 98 0.98 -0.71 -17.70
C MET A 98 1.33 -1.81 -18.71
N ARG A 99 0.72 -3.00 -18.56
CA ARG A 99 0.86 -4.10 -19.53
C ARG A 99 0.14 -3.78 -20.85
N GLU A 100 -1.11 -3.35 -20.76
CA GLU A 100 -1.96 -3.10 -21.92
C GLU A 100 -1.41 -1.99 -22.81
N ARG A 101 -0.82 -0.95 -22.21
CA ARG A 101 -0.15 0.15 -22.93
C ARG A 101 1.26 -0.19 -23.42
N GLY A 102 1.71 -1.44 -23.27
CA GLY A 102 2.99 -1.92 -23.79
C GLY A 102 4.21 -1.40 -23.03
N HIS A 103 4.06 -0.81 -21.84
CA HIS A 103 5.20 -0.31 -21.06
C HIS A 103 6.02 -1.44 -20.44
N LEU A 104 5.38 -2.55 -20.06
CA LEU A 104 6.02 -3.70 -19.42
C LEU A 104 5.30 -5.01 -19.72
N SER A 105 6.01 -6.14 -19.56
CA SER A 105 5.37 -7.46 -19.55
C SER A 105 4.49 -7.61 -18.31
N GLY A 106 3.42 -8.42 -18.39
CA GLY A 106 2.44 -8.53 -17.30
C GLY A 106 3.02 -8.96 -15.94
N SER A 107 4.01 -9.86 -15.94
CA SER A 107 4.72 -10.28 -14.71
C SER A 107 5.52 -9.13 -14.11
N LEU A 108 6.21 -8.37 -14.96
CA LEU A 108 7.08 -7.27 -14.55
C LEU A 108 6.27 -6.09 -14.03
N SER A 109 5.13 -5.75 -14.66
CA SER A 109 4.20 -4.73 -14.17
C SER A 109 3.66 -5.07 -12.78
N LEU A 110 3.28 -6.33 -12.56
CA LEU A 110 2.76 -6.79 -11.27
C LEU A 110 3.85 -6.75 -10.19
N SER A 111 5.05 -7.23 -10.53
CA SER A 111 6.21 -7.22 -9.63
C SER A 111 6.60 -5.79 -9.22
N LEU A 112 6.55 -4.85 -10.17
CA LEU A 112 6.79 -3.43 -9.90
C LEU A 112 5.79 -2.84 -8.90
N VAL A 113 4.50 -3.10 -9.09
CA VAL A 113 3.45 -2.61 -8.17
C VAL A 113 3.60 -3.24 -6.78
N ILE A 114 3.89 -4.55 -6.71
CA ILE A 114 4.13 -5.21 -5.42
C ILE A 114 5.36 -4.63 -4.72
N PHE A 115 6.44 -4.41 -5.47
CA PHE A 115 7.66 -3.79 -4.94
C PHE A 115 7.37 -2.39 -4.40
N GLU A 116 6.64 -1.56 -5.15
CA GLU A 116 6.22 -0.22 -4.72
C GLU A 116 5.46 -0.27 -3.38
N LYS A 117 4.46 -1.14 -3.26
CA LYS A 117 3.66 -1.27 -2.02
C LYS A 117 4.42 -1.89 -0.88
N THR A 118 5.39 -2.76 -1.16
CA THR A 118 6.28 -3.31 -0.14
C THR A 118 7.16 -2.21 0.43
N CYS A 119 7.74 -1.36 -0.44
CA CYS A 119 8.50 -0.19 -0.01
C CYS A 119 7.64 0.80 0.81
N ASP A 120 6.39 1.05 0.39
CA ASP A 120 5.43 1.84 1.18
C ASP A 120 5.24 1.27 2.58
N MET A 121 4.95 -0.04 2.67
CA MET A 121 4.75 -0.72 3.95
C MET A 121 6.00 -0.69 4.83
N LEU A 122 7.19 -0.90 4.26
CA LEU A 122 8.44 -0.83 5.01
C LEU A 122 8.75 0.59 5.50
N SER A 123 8.43 1.61 4.69
CA SER A 123 8.57 3.00 5.12
C SER A 123 7.64 3.33 6.30
N LEU A 124 6.40 2.80 6.29
CA LEU A 124 5.45 2.95 7.39
C LEU A 124 5.94 2.23 8.64
N LEU A 125 6.49 1.01 8.51
CA LEU A 125 7.08 0.28 9.64
C LEU A 125 8.30 1.02 10.20
N LEU A 126 9.14 1.61 9.35
CA LEU A 126 10.28 2.42 9.77
C LEU A 126 9.82 3.63 10.60
N TRP A 127 8.86 4.40 10.09
CA TRP A 127 8.28 5.52 10.84
C TRP A 127 7.57 5.09 12.12
N CYS A 128 6.94 3.92 12.11
CA CYS A 128 6.33 3.34 13.30
C CYS A 128 7.38 2.99 14.36
N VAL A 129 8.45 2.28 14.01
CA VAL A 129 9.57 2.00 14.93
C VAL A 129 10.15 3.30 15.46
N PHE A 130 10.41 4.28 14.60
CA PHE A 130 10.94 5.58 15.01
C PHE A 130 10.00 6.27 16.02
N GLY A 131 8.71 6.36 15.72
CA GLY A 131 7.71 6.94 16.62
C GLY A 131 7.63 6.21 17.97
N LEU A 132 7.69 4.88 17.97
CA LEU A 132 7.73 4.08 19.19
C LEU A 132 9.03 4.38 19.98
N THR A 133 10.20 4.43 19.34
CA THR A 133 11.45 4.68 20.08
C THR A 133 11.50 6.04 20.80
N LEU A 134 10.89 7.06 20.20
CA LEU A 134 10.81 8.42 20.75
C LEU A 134 9.75 8.59 21.83
N TYR A 135 8.76 7.69 21.90
CA TYR A 135 7.69 7.81 22.88
C TYR A 135 8.25 7.63 24.31
N PRO A 136 8.00 8.59 25.22
CA PRO A 136 8.67 8.62 26.52
C PRO A 136 8.16 7.56 27.49
N GLN A 137 6.89 7.15 27.39
CA GLN A 137 6.28 6.20 28.31
C GLN A 137 6.37 4.78 27.75
N LYS A 138 7.34 4.01 28.25
CA LYS A 138 7.67 2.67 27.74
C LYS A 138 7.19 1.59 28.69
N ASP A 139 5.93 1.18 28.53
CA ASP A 139 5.41 -0.02 29.20
C ASP A 139 5.93 -1.30 28.53
N SER A 140 5.80 -2.45 29.21
CA SER A 140 6.21 -3.76 28.66
C SER A 140 5.52 -4.10 27.33
N LEU A 141 4.26 -3.70 27.17
CA LEU A 141 3.51 -3.88 25.92
C LEU A 141 4.15 -3.07 24.78
N PHE A 142 4.58 -1.85 25.09
CA PHE A 142 5.18 -0.95 24.12
C PHE A 142 6.53 -1.47 23.59
N TRP A 143 7.33 -2.07 24.48
CA TRP A 143 8.54 -2.80 24.08
C TRP A 143 8.25 -4.02 23.20
N LEU A 144 7.22 -4.80 23.54
CA LEU A 144 6.80 -5.95 22.72
C LEU A 144 6.37 -5.50 21.31
N MET A 145 5.59 -4.41 21.21
CA MET A 145 5.20 -3.83 19.91
C MET A 145 6.42 -3.32 19.14
N THR A 146 7.34 -2.63 19.81
CA THR A 146 8.57 -2.11 19.18
C THR A 146 9.43 -3.25 18.63
N LEU A 147 9.59 -4.33 19.40
CA LEU A 147 10.29 -5.54 18.94
C LEU A 147 9.55 -6.22 17.79
N GLY A 148 8.23 -6.36 17.86
CA GLY A 148 7.44 -6.98 16.80
C GLY A 148 7.51 -6.22 15.47
N VAL A 149 7.29 -4.90 15.51
CA VAL A 149 7.36 -4.02 14.34
C VAL A 149 8.81 -3.93 13.83
N GLY A 150 9.79 -3.82 14.73
CA GLY A 150 11.21 -3.81 14.39
C GLY A 150 11.67 -5.11 13.71
N CYS A 151 11.29 -6.27 14.23
CA CYS A 151 11.54 -7.56 13.59
C CYS A 151 10.88 -7.64 12.21
N GLY A 152 9.63 -7.21 12.07
CA GLY A 152 8.93 -7.16 10.79
C GLY A 152 9.66 -6.29 9.76
N LEU A 153 10.13 -5.10 10.17
CA LEU A 153 10.92 -4.21 9.33
C LEU A 153 12.24 -4.85 8.89
N VAL A 154 13.00 -5.42 9.82
CA VAL A 154 14.29 -6.07 9.52
C VAL A 154 14.09 -7.24 8.56
N LEU A 155 13.10 -8.11 8.82
CA LEU A 155 12.77 -9.23 7.94
C LEU A 155 12.39 -8.75 6.54
N GLY A 156 11.54 -7.73 6.44
CA GLY A 156 11.13 -7.17 5.15
C GLY A 156 12.28 -6.52 4.37
N LEU A 157 13.18 -5.81 5.04
CA LEU A 157 14.40 -5.26 4.44
C LEU A 157 15.35 -6.36 3.96
N LEU A 158 15.53 -7.43 4.75
CA LEU A 158 16.34 -8.58 4.36
C LEU A 158 15.76 -9.31 3.14
N LEU A 159 14.43 -9.44 3.07
CA LEU A 159 13.74 -10.06 1.93
C LEU A 159 13.91 -9.24 0.64
N LEU A 160 13.85 -7.91 0.71
CA LEU A 160 14.08 -7.06 -0.47
C LEU A 160 15.57 -6.93 -0.83
N GLY A 161 16.45 -6.86 0.16
CA GLY A 161 17.86 -6.56 -0.04
C GLY A 161 18.73 -7.78 -0.36
N SER A 162 18.39 -8.97 0.13
CA SER A 162 19.21 -10.17 -0.01
C SER A 162 18.49 -11.26 -0.81
N ARG A 163 18.95 -11.50 -2.04
CA ARG A 163 18.45 -12.61 -2.89
C ARG A 163 18.60 -13.96 -2.19
N LYS A 164 19.73 -14.21 -1.52
CA LYS A 164 19.97 -15.44 -0.75
C LYS A 164 18.96 -15.63 0.38
N PHE A 165 18.61 -14.54 1.08
CA PHE A 165 17.64 -14.60 2.17
C PHE A 165 16.23 -14.82 1.64
N ALA A 166 15.87 -14.14 0.55
CA ALA A 166 14.61 -14.36 -0.15
C ALA A 166 14.49 -15.82 -0.61
N ASP A 167 15.53 -16.40 -1.21
CA ASP A 167 15.55 -17.79 -1.66
C ASP A 167 15.32 -18.78 -0.52
N ILE A 168 16.00 -18.59 0.62
CA ILE A 168 15.82 -19.43 1.82
C ILE A 168 14.41 -19.29 2.38
N PHE A 169 13.89 -18.06 2.42
CA PHE A 169 12.55 -17.78 2.91
C PHE A 169 11.49 -18.45 2.02
N PHE A 170 11.59 -18.26 0.70
CA PHE A 170 10.70 -18.88 -0.27
C PHE A 170 10.82 -20.41 -0.27
N SER A 171 12.02 -20.98 -0.15
CA SER A 171 12.18 -22.44 -0.06
C SER A 171 11.55 -23.04 1.19
N THR A 172 11.66 -22.33 2.33
CA THR A 172 11.02 -22.74 3.59
C THR A 172 9.50 -22.65 3.50
N LEU A 173 8.98 -21.57 2.91
CA LEU A 173 7.55 -21.39 2.61
C LEU A 173 7.01 -22.47 1.68
N ILE A 174 7.76 -22.81 0.63
CA ILE A 174 7.41 -23.89 -0.29
C ILE A 174 7.38 -25.23 0.47
N GLY A 175 8.32 -25.48 1.38
CA GLY A 175 8.33 -26.67 2.23
C GLY A 175 7.05 -26.85 3.05
N LEU A 176 6.51 -25.75 3.59
CA LEU A 176 5.30 -25.71 4.41
C LEU A 176 4.00 -25.57 3.60
N ALA A 177 4.08 -25.19 2.32
CA ALA A 177 2.90 -24.90 1.52
C ALA A 177 2.16 -26.18 1.03
N PRO A 178 0.81 -26.18 1.03
CA PRO A 178 0.02 -27.26 0.45
C PRO A 178 0.23 -27.38 -1.07
N LYS A 179 0.13 -28.60 -1.61
CA LYS A 179 0.52 -28.96 -3.00
C LYS A 179 0.03 -27.98 -4.09
N LYS A 180 -1.15 -27.38 -3.96
CA LYS A 180 -1.71 -26.42 -4.94
C LYS A 180 -0.99 -25.05 -5.02
N MET A 181 -0.28 -24.63 -3.96
CA MET A 181 0.46 -23.37 -3.94
C MET A 181 1.95 -23.50 -4.31
N LYS A 182 2.50 -24.72 -4.23
CA LYS A 182 3.93 -24.98 -4.53
C LYS A 182 4.33 -24.55 -5.94
N GLU A 183 3.53 -24.90 -6.95
CA GLU A 183 3.83 -24.57 -8.36
C GLU A 183 3.82 -23.05 -8.64
N LYS A 184 2.96 -22.29 -7.95
CA LYS A 184 2.91 -20.82 -8.08
C LYS A 184 4.10 -20.15 -7.40
N LEU A 185 4.50 -20.65 -6.23
CA LEU A 185 5.66 -20.14 -5.49
C LEU A 185 6.99 -20.45 -6.19
N GLN A 186 7.13 -21.64 -6.80
CA GLN A 186 8.31 -21.99 -7.59
C GLN A 186 8.50 -21.11 -8.82
N LYS A 187 7.41 -20.72 -9.51
CA LYS A 187 7.47 -19.76 -10.62
C LYS A 187 7.87 -18.35 -10.17
N LEU A 188 7.54 -17.95 -8.95
CA LEU A 188 7.92 -16.66 -8.36
C LEU A 188 9.39 -16.60 -7.93
N GLN A 189 9.98 -17.73 -7.54
CA GLN A 189 11.39 -17.81 -7.13
C GLN A 189 12.37 -17.77 -8.32
N LEU A 190 11.91 -18.19 -9.52
CA LEU A 190 12.73 -18.25 -10.73
C LEU A 190 12.66 -16.99 -11.62
N SER A 191 11.82 -16.02 -11.29
CA SER A 191 11.62 -14.76 -12.03
C SER A 191 12.33 -13.59 -11.39
#